data_AF-A0A923UIX6-F1
#
_entry.id   AF-A0A923UIX6-F1
#
_cell.length_a   1.000
_cell.length_b   1.000
_cell.length_c   1.000
_cell.angle_alpha   90.00
_cell.angle_beta   90.00
_cell.angle_gamma   90.00
#
_symmetry.space_group_name_H-M   'P 1'
#
loop_
_entity.id
_entity.type
_entity.pdbx_description
1 polymer ?
#
loop_
_entity_poly.entity_id
_entity_poly.type
_entity_poly.pdbx_seq_one_letter_code
_entity_poly.pdbx_strand_id
1 'polypeptide(L)'
;MMQNKAFAIVNAVMALSYSLIGILLIIYPESNFAQMMLPSSKWAYALGALLVVYGLYRAWRVYEKFRDDDDDEFSYYDEKKV
;
A
#
# COMPACT_ATOMS: atom_id res chain seq x y z
N MET A 1 -19.35 -1.21 11.89
CA MET A 1 -18.59 0.04 11.66
C MET A 1 -17.14 0.03 12.14
N MET A 2 -16.80 -0.44 13.35
CA MET A 2 -15.41 -0.34 13.88
C MET A 2 -14.38 -1.26 13.19
N GLN A 3 -14.81 -2.43 12.70
CA GLN A 3 -13.95 -3.45 12.07
C GLN A 3 -13.38 -2.99 10.71
N ASN A 4 -14.15 -2.21 9.94
CA ASN A 4 -13.72 -1.70 8.63
C ASN A 4 -12.60 -0.68 8.75
N LYS A 5 -12.66 0.19 9.78
CA LYS A 5 -11.64 1.22 10.02
C LYS A 5 -10.29 0.61 10.42
N ALA A 6 -10.30 -0.36 11.34
CA ALA A 6 -9.07 -1.06 11.73
C ALA A 6 -8.43 -1.80 10.55
N PHE A 7 -9.23 -2.48 9.72
CA PHE A 7 -8.74 -3.19 8.55
C PHE A 7 -8.12 -2.25 7.50
N ALA A 8 -8.72 -1.08 7.31
CA ALA A 8 -8.18 -0.08 6.40
C ALA A 8 -6.88 0.56 6.89
N ILE A 9 -6.78 0.87 8.20
CA ILE A 9 -5.55 1.39 8.81
C ILE A 9 -4.42 0.37 8.62
N VAL A 10 -4.68 -0.91 8.90
CA VAL A 10 -3.68 -1.97 8.68
C VAL A 10 -3.26 -2.04 7.21
N ASN A 11 -4.19 -1.97 6.27
CA ASN A 11 -3.84 -1.99 4.85
C ASN A 11 -3.03 -0.77 4.40
N ALA A 12 -3.36 0.42 4.90
CA ALA A 12 -2.61 1.64 4.62
C ALA A 12 -1.18 1.56 5.19
N VAL A 13 -1.04 1.12 6.45
CA VAL A 13 0.26 0.92 7.10
C VAL A 13 1.10 -0.12 6.35
N MET A 14 0.49 -1.21 5.90
CA MET A 14 1.18 -2.22 5.09
C MET A 14 1.64 -1.65 3.75
N ALA A 15 0.78 -0.92 3.03
CA ALA A 15 1.14 -0.28 1.76
C ALA A 15 2.31 0.70 1.93
N LEU A 16 2.30 1.50 2.99
CA LEU A 16 3.39 2.40 3.35
C LEU A 16 4.67 1.62 3.68
N SER A 17 4.55 0.51 4.42
CA SER A 17 5.70 -0.32 4.81
C SER A 17 6.39 -0.94 3.59
N TYR A 18 5.62 -1.49 2.63
CA TYR A 18 6.17 -1.99 1.37
C TYR A 18 6.87 -0.89 0.59
N SER A 19 6.25 0.28 0.48
CA SER A 19 6.81 1.42 -0.24
C SER A 19 8.12 1.91 0.42
N LEU A 20 8.15 2.01 1.75
CA LEU A 20 9.31 2.47 2.51
C LEU A 20 10.49 1.49 2.40
N ILE A 21 10.24 0.19 2.57
CA ILE A 21 11.27 -0.84 2.42
C ILE A 21 11.79 -0.85 0.98
N GLY A 22 10.90 -0.70 -0.01
CA GLY A 22 11.29 -0.62 -1.41
C GLY A 22 12.21 0.57 -1.70
N ILE A 23 11.85 1.75 -1.19
CA ILE A 23 12.67 2.96 -1.29
C ILE A 23 14.02 2.77 -0.60
N LEU A 24 14.05 2.20 0.61
CA LEU A 24 15.30 1.96 1.34
C LEU A 24 16.24 1.01 0.60
N LEU A 25 15.71 -0.03 -0.06
CA LEU A 25 16.50 -0.93 -0.89
C LEU A 25 17.08 -0.24 -2.14
N ILE A 26 16.39 0.77 -2.68
CA ILE A 26 16.86 1.55 -3.83
C ILE A 26 17.90 2.60 -3.41
N ILE A 27 17.68 3.31 -2.31
CA ILE A 27 18.58 4.37 -1.85
C ILE A 27 19.84 3.79 -1.20
N TYR A 28 19.70 2.69 -0.45
CA TYR A 28 20.78 2.04 0.30
C TYR A 28 20.93 0.56 -0.08
N PRO A 29 21.24 0.26 -1.35
CA PRO A 29 21.33 -1.12 -1.86
C PRO A 29 22.52 -1.89 -1.26
N GLU A 30 23.51 -1.18 -0.73
CA GLU A 30 24.69 -1.77 -0.07
C GLU A 30 24.57 -1.79 1.46
N SER A 31 23.41 -1.46 2.02
CA SER A 31 23.20 -1.61 3.46
C SER A 31 23.35 -3.06 3.91
N ASN A 32 23.78 -3.27 5.17
CA ASN A 32 23.87 -4.61 5.77
C ASN A 32 22.56 -5.40 5.64
N PHE A 33 21.42 -4.72 5.74
CA PHE A 33 20.11 -5.32 5.54
C PHE A 33 19.90 -5.82 4.09
N ALA A 34 20.21 -4.97 3.10
CA ALA A 34 20.06 -5.32 1.69
C ALA A 34 21.01 -6.46 1.28
N GLN A 35 22.26 -6.43 1.74
CA GLN A 35 23.25 -7.48 1.45
C GLN A 35 22.96 -8.80 2.19
N MET A 36 22.34 -8.75 3.37
CA MET A 36 21.91 -9.94 4.10
C MET A 36 20.68 -10.59 3.45
N MET A 37 19.74 -9.78 2.96
CA MET A 37 18.52 -10.26 2.30
C MET A 37 18.75 -10.70 0.86
N LEU A 38 19.70 -10.08 0.15
CA LEU A 38 19.85 -10.23 -1.30
C LEU A 38 21.32 -10.39 -1.71
N PRO A 39 21.61 -11.28 -2.66
CA PRO A 39 22.98 -11.64 -3.03
C PRO A 39 23.72 -10.57 -3.85
N SER A 40 23.04 -9.54 -4.37
CA SER A 40 23.68 -8.46 -5.13
C SER A 40 22.82 -7.19 -5.13
N SER A 41 23.47 -6.03 -5.27
CA SER A 41 22.84 -4.72 -5.40
C SER A 41 21.82 -4.66 -6.54
N LYS A 42 22.02 -5.42 -7.63
CA LYS A 42 21.04 -5.53 -8.74
C LYS A 42 19.71 -6.11 -8.27
N TRP A 43 19.75 -7.10 -7.38
CA TRP A 43 18.56 -7.69 -6.78
C TRP A 43 17.90 -6.73 -5.79
N ALA A 44 18.68 -5.94 -5.06
CA ALA A 44 18.15 -4.89 -4.19
C ALA A 44 17.33 -3.86 -4.96
N TYR A 45 17.83 -3.40 -6.12
CA TYR A 45 17.07 -2.51 -7.00
C TYR A 45 15.81 -3.17 -7.57
N ALA A 46 15.91 -4.42 -8.04
CA ALA A 46 14.78 -5.14 -8.61
C ALA A 46 13.66 -5.36 -7.58
N LEU A 47 14.02 -5.85 -6.38
CA LEU A 47 13.07 -6.04 -5.30
C LEU A 47 12.54 -4.69 -4.79
N GLY A 48 13.41 -3.70 -4.66
CA GLY A 48 13.03 -2.36 -4.25
C GLY A 48 11.97 -1.74 -5.16
N ALA A 49 12.21 -1.78 -6.48
CA ALA A 49 11.25 -1.30 -7.47
C ALA A 49 9.92 -2.08 -7.40
N LEU A 50 9.98 -3.40 -7.25
CA LEU A 50 8.80 -4.25 -7.15
C LEU A 50 7.96 -3.93 -5.90
N LEU A 51 8.63 -3.69 -4.77
CA LEU A 51 7.98 -3.30 -3.51
C LEU A 51 7.34 -1.91 -3.57
N VAL A 52 7.99 -0.95 -4.25
CA VAL A 52 7.40 0.38 -4.47
C VAL A 52 6.16 0.28 -5.35
N VAL A 53 6.24 -0.43 -6.49
CA VAL A 53 5.10 -0.62 -7.40
C VAL A 53 3.96 -1.34 -6.68
N TYR A 54 4.26 -2.40 -5.93
CA TYR A 54 3.25 -3.14 -5.17
C TYR A 54 2.63 -2.30 -4.04
N GLY A 55 3.45 -1.50 -3.33
CA GLY A 55 2.98 -0.57 -2.30
C GLY A 55 2.00 0.47 -2.87
N LEU A 56 2.33 1.05 -4.03
CA LEU A 56 1.44 1.97 -4.75
C LEU A 56 0.16 1.29 -5.24
N TYR A 57 0.26 0.10 -5.83
CA TYR A 57 -0.91 -0.68 -6.26
C TYR A 57 -1.85 -0.98 -5.07
N ARG A 58 -1.27 -1.34 -3.91
CA ARG A 58 -2.06 -1.59 -2.71
C ARG A 58 -2.72 -0.32 -2.18
N ALA A 59 -2.02 0.81 -2.19
CA ALA A 59 -2.58 2.10 -1.81
C ALA A 59 -3.75 2.49 -2.74
N TRP A 60 -3.60 2.28 -4.06
CA TRP A 60 -4.65 2.48 -5.04
C TRP A 60 -5.90 1.61 -4.74
N ARG A 61 -5.71 0.32 -4.48
CA ARG A 61 -6.82 -0.60 -4.15
C ARG A 61 -7.57 -0.20 -2.88
N VAL A 62 -6.87 0.33 -1.89
CA VAL A 62 -7.51 0.84 -0.67
C VAL A 62 -8.31 2.11 -0.98
N TYR A 63 -7.74 3.03 -1.77
CA TYR A 63 -8.42 4.25 -2.20
C TYR A 63 -9.69 3.96 -3.01
N GLU A 64 -9.61 3.06 -3.99
CA GLU A 64 -10.75 2.63 -4.80
C GLU A 64 -11.88 2.05 -3.94
N LYS A 65 -11.55 1.22 -2.95
CA LYS A 65 -12.54 0.63 -2.04
C LYS A 65 -13.24 1.67 -1.15
N PHE A 66 -12.52 2.70 -0.72
CA PHE A 66 -13.13 3.79 0.06
C PHE A 66 -14.01 4.69 -0.79
N ARG A 67 -13.66 4.88 -2.07
CA ARG A 67 -14.47 5.66 -3.01
C ARG A 67 -15.81 4.98 -3.32
N ASP A 68 -15.81 3.67 -3.51
CA ASP A 68 -17.04 2.91 -3.76
C ASP A 68 -17.94 2.87 -2.50
N ASP A 69 -17.37 2.76 -1.29
CA ASP A 69 -18.15 2.83 -0.03
C ASP A 69 -18.84 4.20 0.15
N ASP A 70 -18.22 5.31 -0.30
CA ASP A 70 -18.83 6.65 -0.24
C ASP A 70 -19.97 6.81 -1.29
N ASP A 71 -19.79 6.32 -2.52
CA ASP A 71 -20.79 6.44 -3.60
C ASP A 71 -22.09 5.65 -3.29
N ASP A 72 -21.98 4.48 -2.65
CA ASP A 72 -23.12 3.66 -2.24
C ASP A 72 -23.89 4.26 -1.06
N GLU A 73 -23.21 4.96 -0.15
CA GLU A 73 -23.84 5.62 1.00
C GLU A 73 -24.67 6.84 0.56
N PHE A 74 -24.26 7.57 -0.48
CA PHE A 74 -25.03 8.71 -1.01
C PHE A 74 -26.31 8.29 -1.76
N SER A 75 -26.30 7.20 -2.52
CA SER A 75 -27.49 6.73 -3.26
C SER A 75 -28.62 6.29 -2.31
N TYR A 76 -28.27 5.68 -1.18
CA TYR A 76 -29.24 5.21 -0.19
C TYR A 76 -29.98 6.35 0.55
N TYR A 77 -29.36 7.53 0.68
CA TYR A 77 -30.02 8.71 1.25
C TYR A 77 -30.86 9.48 0.22
N ASP A 78 -30.57 9.35 -1.08
CA ASP A 78 -31.34 10.00 -2.14
C ASP A 78 -32.65 9.23 -2.43
N GLU A 79 -32.63 7.90 -2.40
CA GLU A 79 -33.85 7.08 -2.53
C GLU A 79 -34.83 7.25 -1.36
N LYS A 80 -34.36 7.63 -0.16
CA LYS A 80 -35.21 7.84 1.02
C LYS A 80 -35.84 9.22 1.11
N LYS A 81 -35.50 10.14 0.20
CA LYS A 81 -36.05 11.50 0.15
C LYS A 81 -37.11 11.71 -0.93
N VAL A 82 -37.48 10.66 -1.67
CA VAL A 82 -38.58 10.68 -2.65
C VAL A 82 -39.84 10.05 -2.06
#